data_AF-A0A7X7IYN6-F1
#
_entry.id   AF-A0A7X7IYN6-F1
#
_cell.length_a   1.000
_cell.length_b   1.000
_cell.length_c   1.000
_cell.angle_alpha   90.00
_cell.angle_beta   90.00
_cell.angle_gamma   90.00
#
_symmetry.space_group_name_H-M   'P 1'
#
loop_
_entity.id
_entity.type
_entity.pdbx_description
1 polymer ?
#
loop_
_entity_poly.entity_id
_entity_poly.type
_entity_poly.pdbx_seq_one_letter_code
_entity_poly.pdbx_strand_id
1 'polypeptide(L)'
;MLTKTLLAILDGSTYANAAMPWGKPGPIRLPDDPGERRALVEAHVHGRPADVLYCPRGAEPERRHVDKLELAAFCPRSDGRCSWLGTDLDGPSHGPAGLQDPAHAARVIAGAAEAAGLSTGLLVAQSRSGVGRHLFLILPEPVTLPDGVVAMAALIWQALRLAAADVADYDAPHAFRRVDGAIAKPGEAGGLELYPRSTARPERGWALVLPTANQLVGAFDGRPAEFTHVPVVDSWHWARFLREAKARAQTVAATRAKPVPRRKYSTRDGDPLTRIDLRTREFLAGAVEPGSRNARCFAATCDLIGRGVSEGEAERLILQAASSCGLGEREARVAFSSAVGTLRKRGR
;
A
#
# COMPACT_ATOMS: atom_id res chain seq x y z
N MET A 1 -29.64 5.89 -2.85
CA MET A 1 -28.82 4.79 -3.40
C MET A 1 -27.76 4.28 -2.44
N LEU A 2 -27.10 5.15 -1.65
CA LEU A 2 -26.07 4.77 -0.69
C LEU A 2 -26.44 3.57 0.22
N THR A 3 -27.63 3.53 0.81
CA THR A 3 -28.07 2.38 1.63
C THR A 3 -27.94 1.05 0.90
N LYS A 4 -28.33 0.98 -0.38
CA LYS A 4 -28.21 -0.26 -1.18
C LYS A 4 -26.74 -0.63 -1.40
N THR A 5 -25.88 0.35 -1.64
CA THR A 5 -24.43 0.14 -1.79
C THR A 5 -23.79 -0.38 -0.50
N LEU A 6 -24.12 0.22 0.65
CA LEU A 6 -23.61 -0.24 1.94
C LEU A 6 -24.10 -1.64 2.31
N LEU A 7 -25.35 -1.98 1.95
CA LEU A 7 -25.86 -3.34 2.10
C LEU A 7 -25.09 -4.33 1.22
N ALA A 8 -24.71 -3.97 0.00
CA ALA A 8 -23.86 -4.81 -0.85
C ALA A 8 -22.45 -5.00 -0.27
N ILE A 9 -21.86 -3.96 0.33
CA ILE A 9 -20.57 -4.05 1.04
C ILE A 9 -20.66 -5.00 2.24
N LEU A 10 -21.78 -4.97 2.97
CA LEU A 10 -22.04 -5.81 4.14
C LEU A 10 -22.62 -7.19 3.80
N ASP A 11 -22.82 -7.51 2.52
CA ASP A 11 -23.43 -8.77 2.11
C ASP A 11 -22.56 -9.98 2.50
N GLY A 12 -23.20 -10.99 3.08
CA GLY A 12 -22.54 -12.15 3.67
C GLY A 12 -21.70 -11.86 4.93
N SER A 13 -21.75 -10.65 5.49
CA SER A 13 -21.11 -10.34 6.78
C SER A 13 -22.00 -10.73 7.95
N THR A 14 -21.39 -11.35 8.97
CA THR A 14 -22.03 -11.62 10.28
C THR A 14 -21.70 -10.52 11.29
N TYR A 15 -20.55 -9.88 11.14
CA TYR A 15 -20.06 -8.84 12.04
C TYR A 15 -19.76 -7.56 11.27
N ALA A 16 -19.80 -6.45 11.98
CA ALA A 16 -19.25 -5.15 11.60
C ALA A 16 -18.57 -4.54 12.82
N ASN A 17 -17.90 -3.41 12.65
CA ASN A 17 -17.51 -2.56 13.77
C ASN A 17 -18.47 -1.38 13.88
N ALA A 18 -18.77 -0.95 15.11
CA ALA A 18 -19.44 0.31 15.39
C ALA A 18 -18.53 1.22 16.25
N ALA A 19 -18.61 2.53 16.08
CA ALA A 19 -18.06 3.46 17.04
C ALA A 19 -18.83 3.35 18.37
N MET A 20 -18.16 2.89 19.43
CA MET A 20 -18.81 2.67 20.72
C MET A 20 -18.79 3.93 21.59
N PRO A 21 -19.64 4.02 22.63
CA PRO A 21 -19.74 5.22 23.48
C PRO A 21 -18.43 5.63 24.16
N TRP A 22 -17.52 4.68 24.37
CA TRP A 22 -16.17 4.92 24.93
C TRP A 22 -15.13 5.35 23.88
N GLY A 23 -15.55 5.69 22.66
CA GLY A 23 -14.71 6.29 21.61
C GLY A 23 -13.81 5.34 20.84
N LYS A 24 -13.88 4.02 21.08
CA LYS A 24 -13.14 3.02 20.31
C LYS A 24 -14.08 2.16 19.45
N PRO A 25 -13.66 1.72 18.26
CA PRO A 25 -14.42 0.75 17.48
C PRO A 25 -14.63 -0.54 18.28
N GLY A 26 -15.86 -1.01 18.32
CA GLY A 26 -16.25 -2.26 18.96
C GLY A 26 -17.00 -3.14 17.97
N PRO A 27 -16.70 -4.44 17.92
CA PRO A 27 -17.38 -5.29 16.96
C PRO A 27 -18.80 -5.62 17.42
N ILE A 28 -19.73 -5.56 16.47
CA ILE A 28 -21.14 -5.83 16.67
C ILE A 28 -21.59 -6.99 15.77
N ARG A 29 -22.58 -7.76 16.20
CA ARG A 29 -23.29 -8.71 15.33
C ARG A 29 -24.30 -7.94 14.47
N LEU A 30 -24.25 -8.17 13.16
CA LEU A 30 -25.25 -7.63 12.24
C LEU A 30 -26.57 -8.42 12.39
N PRO A 31 -27.73 -7.76 12.32
CA PRO A 31 -29.02 -8.45 12.33
C PRO A 31 -29.12 -9.48 11.20
N ASP A 32 -29.69 -10.64 11.50
CA ASP A 32 -29.97 -11.69 10.50
C ASP A 32 -31.22 -11.33 9.67
N ASP A 33 -32.16 -10.57 10.25
CA ASP A 33 -33.31 -10.03 9.53
C ASP A 33 -32.88 -8.91 8.53
N PRO A 34 -33.25 -9.00 7.24
CA PRO A 34 -32.90 -7.99 6.24
C PRO A 34 -33.48 -6.60 6.51
N GLY A 35 -34.67 -6.52 7.13
CA GLY A 35 -35.32 -5.26 7.47
C GLY A 35 -34.59 -4.53 8.59
N GLU A 36 -34.24 -5.24 9.67
CA GLU A 36 -33.44 -4.72 10.77
C GLU A 36 -32.03 -4.32 10.31
N ARG A 37 -31.40 -5.13 9.47
CA ARG A 37 -30.08 -4.80 8.89
C ARG A 37 -30.16 -3.53 8.05
N ARG A 38 -31.21 -3.38 7.24
CA ARG A 38 -31.43 -2.15 6.47
C ARG A 38 -31.64 -0.95 7.38
N ALA A 39 -32.45 -1.08 8.43
CA ALA A 39 -32.67 0.00 9.40
C ALA A 39 -31.37 0.42 10.08
N LEU A 40 -30.50 -0.53 10.42
CA LEU A 40 -29.17 -0.27 10.98
C LEU A 40 -28.27 0.50 9.99
N VAL A 41 -28.27 0.11 8.72
CA VAL A 41 -27.52 0.85 7.67
C VAL A 41 -28.08 2.26 7.45
N GLU A 42 -29.41 2.43 7.47
CA GLU A 42 -30.04 3.75 7.39
C GLU A 42 -29.70 4.63 8.60
N ALA A 43 -29.64 4.04 9.81
CA ALA A 43 -29.16 4.75 10.99
C ALA A 43 -27.71 5.23 10.83
N HIS A 44 -26.82 4.40 10.26
CA HIS A 44 -25.44 4.80 9.93
C HIS A 44 -25.40 5.96 8.92
N VAL A 45 -26.12 5.82 7.81
CA VAL A 45 -26.13 6.83 6.73
C VAL A 45 -26.51 8.21 7.25
N HIS A 46 -27.42 8.26 8.22
CA HIS A 46 -27.94 9.49 8.82
C HIS A 46 -27.32 9.85 10.17
N GLY A 47 -26.37 9.05 10.68
CA GLY A 47 -25.79 9.22 12.02
C GLY A 47 -26.83 9.22 13.15
N ARG A 48 -27.87 8.39 13.04
CA ARG A 48 -28.94 8.29 14.05
C ARG A 48 -28.52 7.37 15.21
N PRO A 49 -29.15 7.54 16.39
CA PRO A 49 -29.00 6.59 17.47
C PRO A 49 -29.48 5.19 17.07
N ALA A 50 -28.87 4.16 17.65
CA ALA A 50 -29.29 2.78 17.46
C ALA A 50 -28.89 1.90 18.66
N ASP A 51 -29.61 0.80 18.86
CA ASP A 51 -29.17 -0.28 19.75
C ASP A 51 -28.44 -1.34 18.93
N VAL A 52 -27.24 -1.71 19.37
CA VAL A 52 -26.39 -2.70 18.71
C VAL A 52 -26.10 -3.87 19.64
N LEU A 53 -25.95 -5.07 19.07
CA LEU A 53 -25.46 -6.23 19.82
C LEU A 53 -23.92 -6.23 19.79
N TYR A 54 -23.31 -5.67 20.83
CA TYR A 54 -21.87 -5.64 21.00
C TYR A 54 -21.34 -7.03 21.34
N CYS A 55 -20.30 -7.48 20.64
CA CYS A 55 -19.74 -8.83 20.76
C CYS A 55 -18.25 -8.76 21.10
N PRO A 56 -17.87 -8.36 22.33
CA PRO A 56 -16.48 -8.31 22.76
C PRO A 56 -15.79 -9.67 22.64
N ARG A 57 -14.45 -9.67 22.61
CA ARG A 57 -13.69 -10.91 22.59
C ARG A 57 -13.64 -11.50 24.00
N GLY A 58 -14.04 -12.76 24.14
CA GLY A 58 -13.97 -13.50 25.42
C GLY A 58 -15.02 -13.10 26.46
N ALA A 59 -16.10 -12.42 26.04
CA ALA A 59 -17.22 -12.09 26.90
C ALA A 59 -18.54 -12.25 26.14
N GLU A 60 -19.63 -12.41 26.89
CA GLU A 60 -20.97 -12.60 26.33
C GLU A 60 -21.42 -11.37 25.54
N PRO A 61 -22.17 -11.55 24.43
CA PRO A 61 -22.79 -10.46 23.71
C PRO A 61 -23.75 -9.66 24.59
N GLU A 62 -23.75 -8.33 24.43
CA GLU A 62 -24.61 -7.43 25.18
C GLU A 62 -25.20 -6.34 24.30
N ARG A 63 -26.42 -5.91 24.61
CA ARG A 63 -27.06 -4.78 23.92
C ARG A 63 -26.44 -3.48 24.42
N ARG A 64 -26.05 -2.61 23.49
CA ARG A 64 -25.49 -1.29 23.77
C ARG A 64 -26.19 -0.24 22.93
N HIS A 65 -26.56 0.86 23.58
CA HIS A 65 -27.03 2.06 22.90
C HIS A 65 -25.84 2.84 22.35
N VAL A 66 -25.95 3.31 21.10
CA VAL A 66 -25.00 4.25 20.49
C VAL A 66 -25.76 5.49 20.04
N ASP A 67 -25.35 6.67 20.49
CA ASP A 67 -26.04 7.94 20.19
C ASP A 67 -25.91 8.35 18.73
N LYS A 68 -24.80 7.94 18.09
CA LYS A 68 -24.50 8.19 16.69
C LYS A 68 -23.88 6.94 16.10
N LEU A 69 -24.68 6.18 15.35
CA LEU A 69 -24.18 4.96 14.73
C LEU A 69 -23.19 5.29 13.60
N GLU A 70 -21.96 4.80 13.73
CA GLU A 70 -20.93 4.84 12.71
C GLU A 70 -20.40 3.42 12.51
N LEU A 71 -20.64 2.83 11.35
CA LEU A 71 -20.27 1.47 10.99
C LEU A 71 -18.96 1.41 10.21
N ALA A 72 -18.21 0.33 10.42
CA ALA A 72 -17.11 -0.10 9.57
C ALA A 72 -17.32 -1.55 9.13
N ALA A 73 -17.14 -1.82 7.85
CA ALA A 73 -17.31 -3.15 7.28
C ALA A 73 -16.02 -3.94 7.37
N PHE A 74 -16.13 -5.25 7.58
CA PHE A 74 -14.99 -6.16 7.53
C PHE A 74 -14.74 -6.67 6.12
N CYS A 75 -13.46 -6.76 5.75
CA CYS A 75 -12.97 -7.51 4.62
C CYS A 75 -11.87 -8.49 5.09
N PRO A 76 -11.92 -9.77 4.73
CA PRO A 76 -13.02 -10.46 4.05
C PRO A 76 -14.27 -10.62 4.96
N ARG A 77 -15.37 -11.11 4.39
CA ARG A 77 -16.61 -11.46 5.10
C ARG A 77 -16.42 -12.69 6.01
N SER A 78 -17.46 -13.10 6.76
CA SER A 78 -17.35 -14.15 7.79
C SER A 78 -16.92 -15.52 7.23
N ASP A 79 -17.30 -15.85 6.00
CA ASP A 79 -16.86 -17.09 5.32
C ASP A 79 -15.43 -17.02 4.74
N GLY A 80 -14.74 -15.88 4.85
CA GLY A 80 -13.38 -15.67 4.34
C GLY A 80 -13.27 -15.20 2.89
N ARG A 81 -14.38 -14.89 2.20
CA ARG A 81 -14.38 -14.30 0.86
C ARG A 81 -14.45 -12.77 0.89
N CYS A 82 -13.89 -12.11 -0.12
CA CYS A 82 -13.93 -10.64 -0.26
C CYS A 82 -15.07 -10.27 -1.22
N SER A 83 -16.10 -9.57 -0.74
CA SER A 83 -17.13 -8.95 -1.61
C SER A 83 -16.68 -7.58 -2.14
N TRP A 84 -15.67 -6.99 -1.50
CA TRP A 84 -15.07 -5.71 -1.84
C TRP A 84 -13.59 -5.73 -1.47
N LEU A 85 -12.82 -4.87 -2.11
CA LEU A 85 -11.45 -4.53 -1.73
C LEU A 85 -11.41 -3.03 -1.37
N GLY A 86 -10.47 -2.58 -0.55
CA GLY A 86 -10.40 -1.16 -0.23
C GLY A 86 -9.05 -0.67 0.24
N THR A 87 -8.93 0.64 0.31
CA THR A 87 -7.77 1.34 0.88
C THR A 87 -8.22 2.42 1.84
N ASP A 88 -7.47 2.57 2.93
CA ASP A 88 -7.57 3.74 3.80
C ASP A 88 -6.34 4.62 3.58
N LEU A 89 -6.61 5.87 3.23
CA LEU A 89 -5.62 6.89 2.92
C LEU A 89 -5.69 7.98 3.97
N ASP A 90 -4.87 7.81 5.00
CA ASP A 90 -4.81 8.73 6.12
C ASP A 90 -4.07 10.02 5.75
N GLY A 91 -4.63 11.15 6.16
CA GLY A 91 -4.04 12.48 5.92
C GLY A 91 -3.08 12.95 7.01
N PRO A 92 -2.63 14.21 6.95
CA PRO A 92 -1.65 14.76 7.89
C PRO A 92 -2.08 14.75 9.36
N SER A 93 -3.38 14.61 9.65
CA SER A 93 -3.90 14.44 11.02
C SER A 93 -3.40 13.17 11.71
N HIS A 94 -2.82 12.21 10.98
CA HIS A 94 -2.22 10.99 11.51
C HIS A 94 -0.71 11.13 11.78
N GLY A 95 -0.19 12.36 11.75
CA GLY A 95 1.20 12.67 12.06
C GLY A 95 2.16 12.40 10.90
N PRO A 96 3.45 12.14 11.19
CA PRO A 96 4.50 12.00 10.17
C PRO A 96 4.25 10.91 9.12
N ALA A 97 3.49 9.86 9.49
CA ALA A 97 3.14 8.76 8.61
C ALA A 97 2.00 9.10 7.63
N GLY A 98 1.18 10.11 7.95
CA GLY A 98 0.06 10.59 7.14
C GLY A 98 0.51 11.02 5.75
N LEU A 99 -0.34 10.81 4.74
CA LEU A 99 -0.10 11.33 3.40
C LEU A 99 -0.25 12.84 3.37
N GLN A 100 0.60 13.53 2.58
CA GLN A 100 0.48 14.97 2.37
C GLN A 100 -0.79 15.33 1.60
N ASP A 101 -1.14 14.53 0.60
CA ASP A 101 -2.32 14.73 -0.23
C ASP A 101 -3.05 13.39 -0.50
N PRO A 102 -3.93 12.94 0.43
CA PRO A 102 -4.74 11.76 0.22
C PRO A 102 -5.65 11.83 -1.00
N ALA A 103 -6.06 13.03 -1.44
CA ALA A 103 -6.90 13.19 -2.62
C ALA A 103 -6.12 12.91 -3.91
N HIS A 104 -4.85 13.33 -3.99
CA HIS A 104 -3.95 12.94 -5.07
C HIS A 104 -3.71 11.43 -5.10
N ALA A 105 -3.42 10.81 -3.95
CA ALA A 105 -3.29 9.34 -3.87
C ALA A 105 -4.57 8.63 -4.35
N ALA A 106 -5.75 9.09 -3.93
CA ALA A 106 -7.03 8.53 -4.38
C ALA A 106 -7.22 8.67 -5.91
N ARG A 107 -6.88 9.82 -6.50
CA ARG A 107 -6.92 10.05 -7.95
C ARG A 107 -6.03 9.08 -8.73
N VAL A 108 -4.82 8.83 -8.24
CA VAL A 108 -3.90 7.91 -8.90
C VAL A 108 -4.37 6.46 -8.79
N ILE A 109 -4.96 6.05 -7.66
CA ILE A 109 -5.62 4.74 -7.55
C ILE A 109 -6.82 4.65 -8.50
N ALA A 110 -7.61 5.72 -8.62
CA ALA A 110 -8.73 5.79 -9.54
C ALA A 110 -8.28 5.69 -11.01
N GLY A 111 -7.19 6.36 -11.39
CA GLY A 111 -6.61 6.22 -12.74
C GLY A 111 -6.11 4.80 -13.02
N ALA A 112 -5.50 4.14 -12.03
CA ALA A 112 -5.12 2.73 -12.14
C ALA A 112 -6.36 1.82 -12.30
N ALA A 113 -7.43 2.08 -11.54
CA ALA A 113 -8.68 1.34 -11.64
C ALA A 113 -9.35 1.56 -13.00
N GLU A 114 -9.39 2.80 -13.50
CA GLU A 114 -9.93 3.16 -14.81
C GLU A 114 -9.17 2.47 -15.94
N ALA A 115 -7.83 2.51 -15.94
CA ALA A 115 -7.01 1.82 -16.92
C ALA A 115 -7.23 0.28 -16.93
N ALA A 116 -7.62 -0.28 -15.80
CA ALA A 116 -7.98 -1.69 -15.67
C ALA A 116 -9.45 -2.00 -16.04
N GLY A 117 -10.30 -0.97 -16.24
CA GLY A 117 -11.74 -1.10 -16.47
C GLY A 117 -12.54 -1.43 -15.20
N LEU A 118 -12.02 -1.04 -14.03
CA LEU A 118 -12.60 -1.32 -12.71
C LEU A 118 -13.33 -0.10 -12.11
N SER A 119 -13.29 1.06 -12.77
CA SER A 119 -13.81 2.33 -12.24
C SER A 119 -15.31 2.30 -11.94
N THR A 120 -16.10 1.46 -12.62
CA THR A 120 -17.55 1.32 -12.38
C THR A 120 -17.90 0.79 -10.99
N GLY A 121 -16.97 0.04 -10.37
CA GLY A 121 -17.13 -0.48 -9.01
C GLY A 121 -16.41 0.33 -7.94
N LEU A 122 -15.75 1.43 -8.30
CA LEU A 122 -14.94 2.22 -7.37
C LEU A 122 -15.79 3.32 -6.71
N LEU A 123 -15.94 3.20 -5.40
CA LEU A 123 -16.54 4.21 -4.54
C LEU A 123 -15.43 4.93 -3.79
N VAL A 124 -15.43 6.27 -3.82
CA VAL A 124 -14.49 7.11 -3.06
C VAL A 124 -15.26 7.93 -2.05
N ALA A 125 -14.77 7.92 -0.81
CA ALA A 125 -15.35 8.68 0.28
C ALA A 125 -14.29 9.50 1.01
N GLN A 126 -14.67 10.68 1.46
CA GLN A 126 -13.89 11.45 2.42
C GLN A 126 -14.00 10.81 3.79
N SER A 127 -12.86 10.73 4.49
CA SER A 127 -12.84 10.39 5.91
C SER A 127 -13.63 11.43 6.74
N ARG A 128 -13.89 11.13 8.01
CA ARG A 128 -14.62 12.05 8.90
C ARG A 128 -13.93 13.40 9.09
N SER A 129 -12.60 13.46 9.02
CA SER A 129 -11.85 14.72 9.11
C SER A 129 -11.93 15.55 7.84
N GLY A 130 -12.48 15.00 6.74
CA GLY A 130 -12.49 15.62 5.41
C GLY A 130 -11.17 15.48 4.66
N VAL A 131 -10.09 15.10 5.34
CA VAL A 131 -8.73 15.09 4.78
C VAL A 131 -8.38 13.74 4.16
N GLY A 132 -8.55 12.64 4.91
CA GLY A 132 -8.29 11.28 4.41
C GLY A 132 -9.31 10.81 3.39
N ARG A 133 -9.05 9.67 2.75
CA ARG A 133 -9.93 9.04 1.75
C ARG A 133 -10.08 7.54 2.01
N HIS A 134 -11.31 7.04 1.96
CA HIS A 134 -11.60 5.61 1.92
C HIS A 134 -12.04 5.24 0.51
N LEU A 135 -11.42 4.21 -0.06
CA LEU A 135 -11.78 3.69 -1.38
C LEU A 135 -12.34 2.28 -1.21
N PHE A 136 -13.46 1.99 -1.87
CA PHE A 136 -14.06 0.66 -1.93
C PHE A 136 -14.21 0.26 -3.40
N LEU A 137 -13.60 -0.85 -3.78
CA LEU A 137 -13.83 -1.52 -5.05
C LEU A 137 -14.80 -2.69 -4.83
N ILE A 138 -16.04 -2.53 -5.23
CA ILE A 138 -17.11 -3.52 -5.02
C ILE A 138 -17.08 -4.54 -6.16
N LEU A 139 -16.95 -5.81 -5.80
CA LEU A 139 -16.73 -6.90 -6.75
C LEU A 139 -18.05 -7.45 -7.29
N PRO A 140 -18.07 -7.98 -8.53
CA PRO A 140 -19.27 -8.59 -9.12
C PRO A 140 -19.76 -9.80 -8.33
N GLU A 141 -18.82 -10.56 -7.77
CA GLU A 141 -19.08 -11.72 -6.93
C GLU A 141 -18.00 -11.84 -5.85
N PRO A 142 -18.30 -12.44 -4.68
CA PRO A 142 -17.31 -12.64 -3.63
C PRO A 142 -16.14 -13.51 -4.10
N VAL A 143 -14.91 -13.04 -3.94
CA VAL A 143 -13.69 -13.78 -4.33
C VAL A 143 -12.94 -14.38 -3.15
N THR A 144 -12.03 -15.32 -3.39
CA THR A 144 -11.19 -15.86 -2.31
C THR A 144 -10.25 -14.79 -1.75
N LEU A 145 -9.86 -14.91 -0.47
CA LEU A 145 -8.90 -13.99 0.14
C LEU A 145 -7.56 -13.90 -0.63
N PRO A 146 -6.92 -15.01 -1.07
CA PRO A 146 -5.71 -14.93 -1.90
C PRO A 146 -5.91 -14.14 -3.19
N ASP A 147 -7.05 -14.30 -3.86
CA ASP A 147 -7.36 -13.57 -5.09
C ASP A 147 -7.55 -12.07 -4.81
N GLY A 148 -8.23 -11.73 -3.72
CA GLY A 148 -8.37 -10.35 -3.25
C GLY A 148 -7.02 -9.69 -2.96
N VAL A 149 -6.09 -10.41 -2.31
CA VAL A 149 -4.74 -9.92 -2.01
C VAL A 149 -3.93 -9.68 -3.29
N VAL A 150 -3.96 -10.62 -4.24
CA VAL A 150 -3.26 -10.48 -5.52
C VAL A 150 -3.82 -9.31 -6.33
N ALA A 151 -5.15 -9.17 -6.39
CA ALA A 151 -5.82 -8.07 -7.07
C ALA A 151 -5.46 -6.71 -6.45
N MET A 152 -5.54 -6.59 -5.11
CA MET A 152 -5.19 -5.38 -4.38
C MET A 152 -3.71 -5.00 -4.61
N ALA A 153 -2.79 -5.96 -4.49
CA ALA A 153 -1.37 -5.72 -4.75
C ALA A 153 -1.12 -5.25 -6.20
N ALA A 154 -1.80 -5.84 -7.18
CA ALA A 154 -1.67 -5.45 -8.58
C ALA A 154 -2.20 -4.04 -8.84
N LEU A 155 -3.35 -3.67 -8.27
CA LEU A 155 -3.93 -2.34 -8.40
C LEU A 155 -3.00 -1.27 -7.81
N ILE A 156 -2.53 -1.49 -6.58
CA ILE A 156 -1.65 -0.53 -5.89
C ILE A 156 -0.28 -0.43 -6.56
N TRP A 157 0.24 -1.54 -7.10
CA TRP A 157 1.46 -1.48 -7.91
C TRP A 157 1.27 -0.61 -9.16
N GLN A 158 0.12 -0.69 -9.84
CA GLN A 158 -0.16 0.18 -10.98
C GLN A 158 -0.27 1.65 -10.55
N ALA A 159 -0.96 1.92 -9.44
CA ALA A 159 -1.07 3.27 -8.89
C ALA A 159 0.30 3.86 -8.51
N LEU A 160 1.16 3.11 -7.84
CA LEU A 160 2.53 3.56 -7.53
C LEU A 160 3.36 3.83 -8.78
N ARG A 161 3.17 3.06 -9.86
CA ARG A 161 3.84 3.32 -11.13
C ARG A 161 3.35 4.60 -11.81
N LEU A 162 2.05 4.87 -11.76
CA LEU A 162 1.48 6.12 -12.27
C LEU A 162 2.03 7.32 -11.47
N ALA A 163 2.00 7.25 -10.13
CA ALA A 163 2.58 8.30 -9.29
C ALA A 163 4.07 8.55 -9.57
N ALA A 164 4.85 7.49 -9.84
CA ALA A 164 6.25 7.63 -10.19
C ALA A 164 6.47 8.23 -11.59
N ALA A 165 5.59 7.93 -12.55
CA ALA A 165 5.61 8.56 -13.87
C ALA A 165 5.28 10.04 -13.77
N ASP A 166 4.28 10.42 -12.95
CA ASP A 166 3.90 11.82 -12.76
C ASP A 166 5.07 12.68 -12.22
N VAL A 167 5.87 12.11 -11.31
CA VAL A 167 7.11 12.74 -10.82
C VAL A 167 8.12 12.91 -11.95
N ALA A 168 8.34 11.87 -12.76
CA ALA A 168 9.36 11.88 -13.80
C ALA A 168 9.01 12.80 -14.98
N ASP A 169 7.72 12.83 -15.35
CA ASP A 169 7.24 13.48 -16.56
C ASP A 169 6.81 14.93 -16.30
N TYR A 170 6.37 15.26 -15.08
CA TYR A 170 5.79 16.57 -14.75
C TYR A 170 6.42 17.26 -13.53
N ASP A 171 7.47 16.70 -12.92
CA ASP A 171 8.08 17.19 -11.67
C ASP A 171 7.05 17.36 -10.54
N ALA A 172 5.99 16.56 -10.57
CA ALA A 172 4.93 16.61 -9.57
C ALA A 172 5.38 15.94 -8.25
N PRO A 173 4.86 16.34 -7.08
CA PRO A 173 5.04 15.57 -5.86
C PRO A 173 4.45 14.16 -6.00
N HIS A 174 5.18 13.14 -5.56
CA HIS A 174 4.69 11.77 -5.58
C HIS A 174 3.38 11.63 -4.79
N ALA A 175 2.33 11.06 -5.38
CA ALA A 175 0.99 11.03 -4.78
C ALA A 175 0.92 10.36 -3.39
N PHE A 176 1.79 9.38 -3.15
CA PHE A 176 1.90 8.66 -1.88
C PHE A 176 2.96 9.22 -0.93
N ARG A 177 3.36 10.49 -1.09
CA ARG A 177 4.32 11.15 -0.21
C ARG A 177 3.70 11.39 1.16
N ARG A 178 4.39 10.96 2.21
CA ARG A 178 4.04 11.19 3.62
C ARG A 178 4.48 12.57 4.07
N VAL A 179 3.94 13.05 5.19
CA VAL A 179 4.30 14.34 5.80
C VAL A 179 5.81 14.44 6.05
N ASP A 180 6.46 13.35 6.48
CA ASP A 180 7.91 13.30 6.67
C ASP A 180 8.76 13.24 5.38
N GLY A 181 8.12 13.27 4.22
CA GLY A 181 8.74 13.33 2.92
C GLY A 181 9.07 11.97 2.30
N ALA A 182 8.97 10.86 3.04
CA ALA A 182 9.14 9.53 2.45
C ALA A 182 7.89 9.09 1.67
N ILE A 183 8.02 8.04 0.87
CA ILE A 183 6.88 7.43 0.16
C ILE A 183 6.28 6.31 1.01
N ALA A 184 4.96 6.37 1.22
CA ALA A 184 4.23 5.34 1.97
C ALA A 184 4.36 3.97 1.29
N LYS A 185 4.59 2.94 2.10
CA LYS A 185 4.66 1.56 1.64
C LYS A 185 3.25 0.97 1.53
N PRO A 186 2.99 0.07 0.56
CA PRO A 186 1.74 -0.68 0.51
C PRO A 186 1.47 -1.43 1.83
N GLY A 187 0.31 -1.18 2.44
CA GLY A 187 -0.12 -1.79 3.70
C GLY A 187 0.42 -1.08 4.96
N GLU A 188 1.09 0.06 4.81
CA GLU A 188 1.59 0.87 5.91
C GLU A 188 0.46 1.59 6.64
N ALA A 189 0.39 1.36 7.95
CA ALA A 189 -0.59 2.00 8.83
C ALA A 189 -0.35 3.52 8.91
N GLY A 190 -1.44 4.29 8.95
CA GLY A 190 -1.34 5.74 9.01
C GLY A 190 -1.01 6.42 7.67
N GLY A 191 -1.02 5.69 6.55
CA GLY A 191 -0.71 6.26 5.24
C GLY A 191 -1.40 5.54 4.06
N LEU A 192 -0.99 4.31 3.75
CA LEU A 192 -1.54 3.52 2.64
C LEU A 192 -1.93 2.12 3.15
N GLU A 193 -3.06 2.05 3.84
CA GLU A 193 -3.59 0.76 4.30
C GLU A 193 -4.40 0.06 3.22
N LEU A 194 -4.33 -1.27 3.20
CA LEU A 194 -4.96 -2.11 2.17
C LEU A 194 -5.86 -3.17 2.81
N TYR A 195 -6.98 -3.43 2.16
CA TYR A 195 -7.97 -4.42 2.58
C TYR A 195 -8.40 -5.28 1.38
N PRO A 196 -8.00 -6.56 1.31
CA PRO A 196 -7.11 -7.26 2.22
C PRO A 196 -5.63 -6.92 1.98
N ARG A 197 -4.82 -6.88 3.06
CA ARG A 197 -3.36 -6.70 2.96
C ARG A 197 -2.54 -7.99 3.02
N SER A 198 -3.14 -9.11 3.40
CA SER A 198 -2.44 -10.39 3.59
C SER A 198 -3.40 -11.58 3.45
N THR A 199 -2.86 -12.78 3.26
CA THR A 199 -3.62 -14.04 3.37
C THR A 199 -3.79 -14.49 4.82
N ALA A 200 -2.99 -13.93 5.75
CA ALA A 200 -3.17 -14.14 7.19
C ALA A 200 -4.33 -13.29 7.70
N ARG A 201 -5.55 -13.82 7.58
CA ARG A 201 -6.80 -13.17 7.98
C ARG A 201 -6.84 -12.97 9.52
N PRO A 202 -7.11 -11.76 10.02
CA PRO A 202 -7.54 -11.57 11.41
C PRO A 202 -8.83 -12.36 11.69
N GLU A 203 -9.11 -12.66 12.95
CA GLU A 203 -10.30 -13.44 13.35
C GLU A 203 -11.59 -12.95 12.68
N ARG A 204 -11.79 -11.63 12.65
CA ARG A 204 -12.97 -10.95 12.07
C ARG A 204 -12.69 -10.21 10.75
N GLY A 205 -11.46 -10.21 10.26
CA GLY A 205 -11.03 -9.42 9.11
C GLY A 205 -10.51 -8.02 9.46
N TRP A 206 -10.18 -7.23 8.44
CA TRP A 206 -9.81 -5.82 8.56
C TRP A 206 -11.03 -4.93 8.37
N ALA A 207 -11.14 -3.85 9.13
CA ALA A 207 -12.30 -2.97 9.11
C ALA A 207 -11.99 -1.67 8.37
N LEU A 208 -12.89 -1.24 7.49
CA LEU A 208 -12.88 0.09 6.86
C LEU A 208 -14.21 0.80 7.13
N VAL A 209 -14.14 2.05 7.59
CA VAL A 209 -15.33 2.84 7.94
C VAL A 209 -16.19 3.11 6.71
N LEU A 210 -17.48 2.78 6.83
CA LEU A 210 -18.46 2.99 5.78
C LEU A 210 -18.77 4.47 5.61
N PRO A 211 -18.96 4.96 4.37
CA PRO A 211 -19.32 6.35 4.14
C PRO A 211 -20.74 6.68 4.60
N THR A 212 -20.94 7.93 4.97
CA THR A 212 -22.26 8.57 5.16
C THR A 212 -22.64 9.37 3.90
N ALA A 213 -23.88 9.88 3.85
CA ALA A 213 -24.42 10.55 2.66
C ALA A 213 -23.54 11.72 2.15
N ASN A 214 -22.92 12.47 3.06
CA ASN A 214 -22.20 13.71 2.72
C ASN A 214 -20.70 13.49 2.47
N GLN A 215 -20.23 12.24 2.50
CA GLN A 215 -18.80 11.92 2.36
C GLN A 215 -18.43 11.44 0.96
N LEU A 216 -19.41 11.13 0.12
CA LEU A 216 -19.17 10.58 -1.21
C LEU A 216 -18.62 11.66 -2.14
N VAL A 217 -17.51 11.35 -2.79
CA VAL A 217 -16.85 12.29 -3.71
C VAL A 217 -16.44 11.61 -5.00
N GLY A 218 -16.41 12.39 -6.08
CA GLY A 218 -15.90 11.98 -7.37
C GLY A 218 -14.41 11.70 -7.26
N ALA A 219 -13.99 10.57 -7.84
CA ALA A 219 -12.62 10.10 -7.68
C ALA A 219 -11.57 11.04 -8.30
N PHE A 220 -11.96 11.83 -9.32
CA PHE A 220 -11.06 12.71 -10.08
C PHE A 220 -11.20 14.19 -9.76
N ASP A 221 -12.41 14.67 -9.50
CA ASP A 221 -12.71 16.09 -9.28
C ASP A 221 -12.94 16.43 -7.79
N GLY A 222 -13.09 15.42 -6.93
CA GLY A 222 -13.34 15.59 -5.49
C GLY A 222 -14.68 16.24 -5.16
N ARG A 223 -15.57 16.42 -6.15
CA ARG A 223 -16.90 17.02 -5.96
C ARG A 223 -17.85 15.98 -5.34
N PRO A 224 -18.94 16.40 -4.68
CA PRO A 224 -19.95 15.46 -4.21
C PRO A 224 -20.38 14.50 -5.33
N ALA A 225 -20.30 13.20 -5.06
CA ALA A 225 -20.67 12.18 -6.04
C ALA A 225 -22.11 11.70 -5.82
N GLU A 226 -22.85 11.62 -6.92
CA GLU A 226 -24.14 10.95 -6.97
C GLU A 226 -24.06 9.70 -7.84
N PHE A 227 -24.83 8.67 -7.49
CA PHE A 227 -24.91 7.45 -8.29
C PHE A 227 -26.35 6.94 -8.34
N THR A 228 -26.73 6.48 -9.54
CA THR A 228 -28.06 5.97 -9.87
C THR A 228 -28.21 4.47 -9.64
N HIS A 229 -27.10 3.75 -9.56
CA HIS A 229 -27.01 2.29 -9.36
C HIS A 229 -25.95 1.96 -8.29
N VAL A 230 -25.96 0.74 -7.76
CA VAL A 230 -24.88 0.28 -6.88
C VAL A 230 -23.61 0.16 -7.73
N PRO A 231 -22.50 0.83 -7.37
CA PRO A 231 -21.26 0.68 -8.11
C PRO A 231 -20.77 -0.75 -7.95
N VAL A 232 -20.61 -1.46 -9.06
CA VAL A 232 -20.10 -2.83 -9.10
C VAL A 232 -19.16 -2.93 -10.29
N VAL A 233 -18.03 -3.59 -10.09
CA VAL A 233 -17.08 -3.86 -11.18
C VAL A 233 -17.74 -4.79 -12.20
N ASP A 234 -17.56 -4.49 -13.49
CA ASP A 234 -17.96 -5.40 -14.56
C ASP A 234 -17.25 -6.76 -14.47
N SER A 235 -18.01 -7.84 -14.63
CA SER A 235 -17.50 -9.21 -14.42
C SER A 235 -16.40 -9.61 -15.41
N TRP A 236 -16.49 -9.13 -16.65
CA TRP A 236 -15.48 -9.39 -17.67
C TRP A 236 -14.17 -8.65 -17.36
N HIS A 237 -14.25 -7.36 -17.01
CA HIS A 237 -13.08 -6.56 -16.64
C HIS A 237 -12.41 -7.10 -15.38
N TRP A 238 -13.19 -7.51 -14.38
CA TRP A 238 -12.67 -8.15 -13.17
C TRP A 238 -11.90 -9.43 -13.49
N ALA A 239 -12.50 -10.36 -14.25
CA ALA A 239 -11.88 -11.63 -14.59
C ALA A 239 -10.59 -11.44 -15.40
N ARG A 240 -10.57 -10.49 -16.34
CA ARG A 240 -9.38 -10.11 -17.10
C ARG A 240 -8.28 -9.57 -16.18
N PHE A 241 -8.61 -8.59 -15.33
CA PHE A 241 -7.67 -7.98 -14.40
C PHE A 241 -7.04 -9.00 -13.45
N LEU A 242 -7.85 -9.86 -12.82
CA LEU A 242 -7.35 -10.87 -11.90
C LEU A 242 -6.44 -11.89 -12.59
N ARG A 243 -6.78 -12.32 -13.81
CA ARG A 243 -5.93 -13.23 -14.60
C ARG A 243 -4.57 -12.60 -14.90
N GLU A 244 -4.55 -11.35 -15.34
CA GLU A 244 -3.32 -10.61 -15.61
C GLU A 244 -2.49 -10.40 -14.33
N ALA A 245 -3.13 -10.06 -13.22
CA ALA A 245 -2.49 -9.90 -11.92
C ALA A 245 -1.81 -11.21 -11.46
N LYS A 246 -2.51 -12.35 -11.57
CA LYS A 246 -1.95 -13.67 -11.25
C LYS A 246 -0.76 -14.03 -12.15
N ALA A 247 -0.86 -13.80 -13.46
CA ALA A 247 0.23 -14.07 -14.40
C ALA A 247 1.48 -13.24 -14.08
N ARG A 248 1.32 -11.96 -13.71
CA ARG A 248 2.42 -11.10 -13.28
C ARG A 248 3.03 -11.59 -11.97
N ALA A 249 2.21 -11.94 -10.98
CA ALA A 249 2.68 -12.46 -9.69
C ALA A 249 3.50 -13.75 -9.86
N GLN A 250 3.04 -14.67 -10.71
CA GLN A 250 3.78 -15.89 -11.07
C GLN A 250 5.11 -15.57 -11.75
N THR A 251 5.14 -14.61 -12.67
CA THR A 251 6.38 -14.19 -13.36
C THR A 251 7.40 -13.60 -12.39
N VAL A 252 6.95 -12.76 -11.46
CA VAL A 252 7.81 -12.18 -10.41
C VAL A 252 8.32 -13.27 -9.48
N ALA A 253 7.46 -14.19 -9.05
CA ALA A 253 7.83 -15.31 -8.20
C ALA A 253 8.86 -16.21 -8.90
N ALA A 254 8.65 -16.55 -10.17
CA ALA A 254 9.59 -17.33 -10.97
C ALA A 254 10.93 -16.62 -11.14
N THR A 255 10.92 -15.29 -11.31
CA THR A 255 12.16 -14.49 -11.43
C THR A 255 12.93 -14.45 -10.11
N ARG A 256 12.25 -14.42 -8.96
CA ARG A 256 12.87 -14.51 -7.63
C ARG A 256 13.35 -15.93 -7.28
N ALA A 257 12.62 -16.95 -7.75
CA ALA A 257 12.92 -18.36 -7.50
C ALA A 257 14.04 -18.89 -8.40
N LYS A 258 14.32 -18.25 -9.54
CA LYS A 258 15.53 -18.54 -10.31
C LYS A 258 16.73 -18.29 -9.41
N PRO A 259 17.52 -19.34 -9.05
CA PRO A 259 18.80 -19.12 -8.45
C PRO A 259 19.55 -18.22 -9.43
N VAL A 260 20.02 -17.06 -8.97
CA VAL A 260 21.09 -16.38 -9.69
C VAL A 260 22.13 -17.47 -9.87
N PRO A 261 22.49 -17.88 -11.11
CA PRO A 261 23.52 -18.87 -11.27
C PRO A 261 24.70 -18.32 -10.50
N ARG A 262 25.11 -19.03 -9.43
CA ARG A 262 26.41 -18.79 -8.81
C ARG A 262 27.36 -18.90 -10.00
N ARG A 263 27.81 -17.77 -10.54
CA ARG A 263 29.00 -17.76 -11.37
C ARG A 263 29.99 -18.51 -10.49
N LYS A 264 30.34 -19.73 -10.89
CA LYS A 264 31.53 -20.39 -10.36
C LYS A 264 32.64 -19.42 -10.72
N TYR A 265 32.96 -18.52 -9.79
CA TYR A 265 34.19 -17.78 -9.88
C TYR A 265 35.24 -18.87 -9.86
N SER A 266 35.85 -19.11 -11.01
CA SER A 266 37.05 -19.93 -11.06
C SER A 266 37.99 -19.31 -10.03
N THR A 267 38.37 -20.10 -9.04
CA THR A 267 39.58 -19.90 -8.26
C THR A 267 40.75 -19.92 -9.24
N ARG A 268 40.94 -18.80 -9.94
CA ARG A 268 42.18 -18.47 -10.60
C ARG A 268 42.77 -17.36 -9.76
N ASP A 269 43.85 -17.71 -9.08
CA ASP A 269 44.67 -16.83 -8.24
C ASP A 269 45.03 -15.57 -9.01
N GLY A 270 44.44 -14.45 -8.60
CA GLY A 270 44.71 -13.14 -9.14
C GLY A 270 44.10 -12.10 -8.23
N ASP A 271 44.91 -11.10 -7.87
CA ASP A 271 44.55 -10.01 -6.96
C ASP A 271 43.17 -9.42 -7.32
N PRO A 272 42.19 -9.39 -6.38
CA PRO A 272 40.86 -8.82 -6.57
C PRO A 272 40.86 -7.44 -7.21
N LEU A 273 41.89 -6.62 -6.93
CA LEU A 273 42.03 -5.25 -7.45
C LEU A 273 42.35 -5.20 -8.95
N THR A 274 42.84 -6.29 -9.54
CA THR A 274 43.08 -6.36 -11.00
C THR A 274 41.79 -6.54 -11.81
N ARG A 275 40.68 -6.88 -11.14
CA ARG A 275 39.39 -7.27 -11.75
C ARG A 275 38.26 -6.26 -11.54
N ILE A 276 38.52 -5.17 -10.83
CA ILE A 276 37.55 -4.08 -10.64
C ILE A 276 37.28 -3.36 -11.97
N ASP A 277 36.06 -2.84 -12.08
CA ASP A 277 35.58 -2.15 -13.26
C ASP A 277 36.36 -0.85 -13.51
N LEU A 278 36.46 -0.44 -14.78
CA LEU A 278 37.18 0.79 -15.18
C LEU A 278 36.70 2.01 -14.38
N ARG A 279 35.38 2.11 -14.16
CA ARG A 279 34.73 3.18 -13.41
C ARG A 279 35.12 3.21 -11.92
N THR A 280 35.39 2.04 -11.34
CA THR A 280 35.92 1.90 -9.97
C THR A 280 37.37 2.35 -9.95
N ARG A 281 38.18 2.01 -10.96
CA ARG A 281 39.58 2.48 -11.08
C ARG A 281 39.65 4.00 -11.22
N GLU A 282 38.79 4.60 -12.04
CA GLU A 282 38.67 6.06 -12.18
C GLU A 282 38.35 6.73 -10.84
N PHE A 283 37.40 6.17 -10.09
CA PHE A 283 37.07 6.66 -8.75
C PHE A 283 38.26 6.54 -7.78
N LEU A 284 38.92 5.37 -7.74
CA LEU A 284 40.10 5.16 -6.89
C LEU A 284 41.28 6.07 -7.26
N ALA A 285 41.39 6.48 -8.52
CA ALA A 285 42.37 7.45 -9.00
C ALA A 285 41.98 8.92 -8.75
N GLY A 286 40.80 9.19 -8.18
CA GLY A 286 40.30 10.54 -7.94
C GLY A 286 39.75 11.27 -9.18
N ALA A 287 39.65 10.59 -10.32
CA ALA A 287 39.25 11.16 -11.61
C ALA A 287 37.72 11.18 -11.78
N VAL A 288 37.00 11.87 -10.88
CA VAL A 288 35.54 11.90 -10.87
C VAL A 288 34.97 13.31 -10.72
N GLU A 289 34.07 13.66 -11.65
CA GLU A 289 33.39 14.95 -11.71
C GLU A 289 32.52 15.24 -10.48
N PRO A 290 32.51 16.49 -9.95
CA PRO A 290 31.79 16.90 -8.74
C PRO A 290 30.37 16.37 -8.58
N GLY A 291 29.55 16.39 -9.63
CA GLY A 291 28.15 15.97 -9.58
C GLY A 291 27.91 14.46 -9.48
N SER A 292 28.95 13.64 -9.61
CA SER A 292 28.82 12.17 -9.67
C SER A 292 29.55 11.41 -8.55
N ARG A 293 30.27 12.12 -7.67
CA ARG A 293 31.17 11.54 -6.67
C ARG A 293 30.48 10.60 -5.68
N ASN A 294 29.29 10.98 -5.19
CA ASN A 294 28.52 10.14 -4.25
C ASN A 294 28.03 8.83 -4.91
N ALA A 295 27.43 8.93 -6.11
CA ALA A 295 26.97 7.77 -6.85
C ALA A 295 28.13 6.85 -7.27
N ARG A 296 29.27 7.43 -7.65
CA ARG A 296 30.50 6.68 -7.99
C ARG A 296 31.12 6.02 -6.76
N CYS A 297 31.09 6.67 -5.59
CA CYS A 297 31.51 6.08 -4.32
C CYS A 297 30.67 4.84 -3.99
N PHE A 298 29.34 4.93 -4.06
CA PHE A 298 28.44 3.79 -3.83
C PHE A 298 28.70 2.63 -4.82
N ALA A 299 28.83 2.95 -6.10
CA ALA A 299 29.06 1.95 -7.15
C ALA A 299 30.43 1.26 -6.98
N ALA A 300 31.48 2.02 -6.67
CA ALA A 300 32.82 1.51 -6.41
C ALA A 300 32.84 0.59 -5.17
N THR A 301 32.12 0.94 -4.10
CA THR A 301 31.96 0.07 -2.92
C THR A 301 31.28 -1.25 -3.30
N CYS A 302 30.22 -1.20 -4.12
CA CYS A 302 29.53 -2.39 -4.57
C CYS A 302 30.40 -3.30 -5.44
N ASP A 303 31.23 -2.72 -6.31
CA ASP A 303 32.15 -3.47 -7.16
C ASP A 303 33.28 -4.10 -6.34
N LEU A 304 33.98 -3.34 -5.47
CA LEU A 304 35.06 -3.88 -4.63
C LEU A 304 34.64 -5.09 -3.80
N ILE A 305 33.53 -4.97 -3.06
CA ILE A 305 33.01 -6.08 -2.24
C ILE A 305 32.51 -7.21 -3.15
N GLY A 306 31.85 -6.87 -4.27
CA GLY A 306 31.42 -7.83 -5.27
C GLY A 306 32.56 -8.61 -5.95
N ARG A 307 33.79 -8.10 -5.92
CA ARG A 307 35.02 -8.73 -6.42
C ARG A 307 35.81 -9.48 -5.34
N GLY A 308 35.31 -9.49 -4.09
CA GLY A 308 35.91 -10.23 -2.98
C GLY A 308 36.90 -9.44 -2.13
N VAL A 309 36.96 -8.12 -2.28
CA VAL A 309 37.71 -7.25 -1.35
C VAL A 309 36.98 -7.22 0.00
N SER A 310 37.72 -7.36 1.11
CA SER A 310 37.11 -7.32 2.44
C SER A 310 36.48 -5.95 2.74
N GLU A 311 35.43 -5.91 3.56
CA GLU A 311 34.75 -4.64 3.90
C GLU A 311 35.73 -3.60 4.48
N GLY A 312 36.63 -4.00 5.38
CA GLY A 312 37.62 -3.09 5.99
C GLY A 312 38.65 -2.56 4.98
N GLU A 313 39.07 -3.40 4.03
CA GLU A 313 39.97 -2.97 2.97
C GLU A 313 39.27 -2.06 1.95
N ALA A 314 38.04 -2.39 1.58
CA ALA A 314 37.20 -1.58 0.69
C ALA A 314 36.90 -0.21 1.32
N GLU A 315 36.59 -0.15 2.62
CA GLU A 315 36.34 1.11 3.32
C GLU A 315 37.56 2.02 3.25
N ARG A 316 38.76 1.49 3.55
CA ARG A 316 40.01 2.24 3.47
C ARG A 316 40.26 2.81 2.07
N LEU A 317 40.11 1.99 1.02
CA LEU A 317 40.31 2.42 -0.37
C LEU A 317 39.30 3.49 -0.80
N ILE A 318 38.04 3.33 -0.40
CA ILE A 318 36.96 4.27 -0.72
C ILE A 318 37.15 5.61 -0.02
N LEU A 319 37.54 5.63 1.26
CA LEU A 319 37.77 6.87 1.99
C LEU A 319 38.99 7.63 1.46
N GLN A 320 40.05 6.92 1.08
CA GLN A 320 41.22 7.52 0.43
C GLN A 320 40.84 8.16 -0.91
N ALA A 321 40.08 7.44 -1.75
CA ALA A 321 39.61 7.93 -3.04
C ALA A 321 38.63 9.12 -2.92
N ALA A 322 37.73 9.06 -1.93
CA ALA A 322 36.81 10.14 -1.61
C ALA A 322 37.55 11.42 -1.25
N SER A 323 38.60 11.33 -0.43
CA SER A 323 39.47 12.46 -0.12
C SER A 323 40.14 13.03 -1.37
N SER A 324 40.67 12.17 -2.25
CA SER A 324 41.37 12.59 -3.47
C SER A 324 40.46 13.29 -4.50
N CYS A 325 39.19 12.89 -4.57
CA CYS A 325 38.21 13.56 -5.44
C CYS A 325 37.43 14.68 -4.73
N GLY A 326 37.71 15.01 -3.46
CA GLY A 326 37.01 16.08 -2.73
C GLY A 326 35.57 15.75 -2.35
N LEU A 327 35.24 14.46 -2.15
CA LEU A 327 34.00 14.03 -1.49
C LEU A 327 34.23 14.02 0.03
N GLY A 328 33.37 14.72 0.78
CA GLY A 328 33.51 14.83 2.24
C GLY A 328 33.46 13.45 2.93
N GLU A 329 34.32 13.23 3.92
CA GLU A 329 34.46 11.92 4.58
C GLU A 329 33.13 11.40 5.15
N ARG A 330 32.34 12.29 5.79
CA ARG A 330 31.01 11.94 6.33
C ARG A 330 30.08 11.44 5.23
N GLU A 331 30.11 12.07 4.06
CA GLU A 331 29.28 11.69 2.92
C GLU A 331 29.74 10.36 2.31
N ALA A 332 31.06 10.15 2.19
CA ALA A 332 31.65 8.90 1.74
C ALA A 332 31.29 7.72 2.66
N ARG A 333 31.34 7.90 3.98
CA ARG A 333 30.94 6.87 4.96
C ARG A 333 29.46 6.52 4.89
N VAL A 334 28.60 7.49 4.62
CA VAL A 334 27.16 7.26 4.41
C VAL A 334 26.92 6.47 3.12
N ALA A 335 27.59 6.85 2.02
CA ALA A 335 27.50 6.14 0.75
C ALA A 335 28.03 4.70 0.87
N PHE A 336 29.18 4.50 1.54
CA PHE A 336 29.76 3.19 1.82
C PHE A 336 28.81 2.31 2.64
N SER A 337 28.30 2.84 3.76
CA SER A 337 27.37 2.12 4.63
C SER A 337 26.07 1.75 3.92
N SER A 338 25.57 2.63 3.05
CA SER A 338 24.40 2.39 2.21
C SER A 338 24.65 1.25 1.20
N ALA A 339 25.83 1.23 0.58
CA ALA A 339 26.25 0.17 -0.35
C ALA A 339 26.36 -1.19 0.36
N VAL A 340 27.05 -1.25 1.50
CA VAL A 340 27.17 -2.47 2.31
C VAL A 340 25.78 -2.96 2.78
N GLY A 341 24.94 -2.07 3.30
CA GLY A 341 23.58 -2.41 3.71
C GLY A 341 22.72 -2.94 2.56
N THR A 342 22.93 -2.42 1.34
CA THR A 342 22.25 -2.90 0.13
C THR A 342 22.74 -4.28 -0.29
N LEU A 343 24.04 -4.55 -0.21
CA LEU A 343 24.63 -5.86 -0.51
C LEU A 343 24.16 -6.94 0.47
N ARG A 344 24.17 -6.63 1.78
CA ARG A 344 23.68 -7.55 2.82
C ARG A 344 22.20 -7.90 2.65
N LYS A 345 21.35 -6.91 2.33
CA LYS A 345 19.93 -7.15 2.00
C LYS A 345 19.72 -8.03 0.76
N ARG A 346 20.72 -8.11 -0.12
CA ARG A 346 20.74 -8.95 -1.33
C ARG A 346 21.46 -10.29 -1.11
N GLY A 347 21.87 -10.62 0.12
CA GLY A 347 22.55 -11.87 0.47
C GLY A 347 23.96 -12.00 -0.12
N ARG A 348 24.67 -10.87 -0.26
CA ARG A 348 26.06 -10.80 -0.70
C ARG A 348 26.97 -10.33 0.40
#